data_AF-A0AAJ4AQ62-F1
#
_entry.id   AF-A0AAJ4AQ62-F1
#
_cell.length_a   1.000
_cell.length_b   1.000
_cell.length_c   1.000
_cell.angle_alpha   90.00
_cell.angle_beta   90.00
_cell.angle_gamma   90.00
#
_symmetry.space_group_name_H-M   'P 1'
#
loop_
_entity.id
_entity.type
_entity.pdbx_description
1 polymer ?
#
loop_
_entity_poly.entity_id
_entity_poly.type
_entity_poly.pdbx_seq_one_letter_code
_entity_poly.pdbx_strand_id
1 'polypeptide(L)'
;MNVETKVQQYREVRKKVWFEATRTATSSLQEHQDNQAIFREFVTGLCNRCQLSEHGGTDEIAAIKLWHKMWTVIRYAGIRSNIATNEILTIEDIFDNYKEFTSTDWDIEKHGSQLILGGSKVHQLASRSGIFEGRKPIANWSKNKRTVGLARDLSRFMRHKANTTPVIEFLTGGGDVDDVWNVLEHLQKINYKQRITALHLMMDLGFQVVKPDIVLSRLFFELGWTKDAIPLLPGNISIDDLSGKGLHGNKFHYTNSKMYRPVIELARQIVKHINPQELKEDIGWVTSNPIREFDFFMVKYGQEPEPSRGIVRKLYGEMASGCFIRINSPLNTPKACR
;
A
#
# COMPACT_ATOMS: atom_id res chain seq x y z
N MET A 1 -20.23 15.03 -8.38
CA MET A 1 -19.69 14.19 -7.29
C MET A 1 -19.79 14.98 -6.00
N ASN A 2 -20.55 14.54 -4.99
CA ASN A 2 -20.55 15.18 -3.68
C ASN A 2 -19.41 14.58 -2.84
N VAL A 3 -18.33 15.35 -2.64
CA VAL A 3 -17.16 14.91 -1.86
C VAL A 3 -17.48 14.90 -0.36
N GLU A 4 -18.30 15.83 0.13
CA GLU A 4 -18.71 15.91 1.54
C GLU A 4 -19.41 14.64 2.03
N THR A 5 -20.27 14.05 1.20
CA THR A 5 -20.90 12.75 1.53
C THR A 5 -19.85 11.65 1.71
N LYS A 6 -18.77 11.66 0.92
CA LYS A 6 -17.71 10.65 0.99
C LYS A 6 -16.78 10.88 2.17
N VAL A 7 -16.52 12.14 2.49
CA VAL A 7 -15.85 12.55 3.74
C VAL A 7 -16.61 11.98 4.93
N GLN A 8 -17.93 12.17 5.00
CA GLN A 8 -18.74 11.59 6.06
C GLN A 8 -18.71 10.06 6.08
N GLN A 9 -18.86 9.40 4.93
CA GLN A 9 -18.74 7.94 4.84
C GLN A 9 -17.38 7.43 5.32
N TYR A 10 -16.28 8.12 5.01
CA TYR A 10 -14.95 7.78 5.54
C TYR A 10 -14.88 7.95 7.06
N ARG A 11 -15.40 9.06 7.61
CA ARG A 11 -15.47 9.28 9.07
C ARG A 11 -16.23 8.17 9.77
N GLU A 12 -17.34 7.70 9.21
CA GLU A 12 -18.08 6.55 9.72
C GLU A 12 -17.26 5.26 9.66
N VAL A 13 -16.60 4.97 8.54
CA VAL A 13 -15.69 3.82 8.42
C VAL A 13 -14.60 3.88 9.50
N ARG A 14 -14.00 5.05 9.70
CA ARG A 14 -12.94 5.29 10.69
C ARG A 14 -13.41 5.03 12.12
N LYS A 15 -14.60 5.54 12.49
CA LYS A 15 -15.22 5.28 13.80
C LYS A 15 -15.52 3.80 14.00
N LYS A 16 -16.08 3.13 13.00
CA LYS A 16 -16.37 1.69 13.08
C LYS A 16 -15.11 0.85 13.31
N VAL A 17 -14.02 1.13 12.57
CA VAL A 17 -12.75 0.44 12.80
C VAL A 17 -12.26 0.67 14.24
N TRP A 18 -12.35 1.90 14.75
CA TRP A 18 -11.88 2.23 16.10
C TRP A 18 -12.72 1.66 17.25
N PHE A 19 -14.04 1.58 17.10
CA PHE A 19 -14.96 1.16 18.19
C PHE A 19 -15.46 -0.28 18.06
N GLU A 20 -15.51 -0.82 16.84
CA GLU A 20 -16.07 -2.15 16.57
C GLU A 20 -14.99 -3.17 16.22
N ALA A 21 -13.96 -2.80 15.44
CA ALA A 21 -12.94 -3.76 15.03
C ALA A 21 -11.94 -4.10 16.15
N THR A 22 -11.80 -3.22 17.14
CA THR A 22 -10.96 -3.38 18.34
C THR A 22 -11.67 -4.10 19.50
N ARG A 23 -12.94 -4.49 19.31
CA ARG A 23 -13.79 -5.08 20.34
C ARG A 23 -14.31 -6.46 19.91
N THR A 24 -14.09 -7.49 20.73
CA THR A 24 -14.76 -8.78 20.53
C THR A 24 -16.17 -8.77 21.15
N ALA A 25 -16.99 -9.78 20.84
CA ALA A 25 -18.32 -9.93 21.44
C ALA A 25 -18.29 -10.10 22.96
N THR A 26 -17.16 -10.56 23.52
CA THR A 26 -16.99 -10.86 24.95
C THR A 26 -15.94 -9.98 25.63
N SER A 27 -15.35 -9.01 24.93
CA SER A 27 -14.24 -8.23 25.49
C SER A 27 -14.70 -7.44 26.71
N SER A 28 -13.88 -7.46 27.76
CA SER A 28 -14.01 -6.51 28.86
C SER A 28 -13.73 -5.08 28.38
N LEU A 29 -14.17 -4.08 29.15
CA LEU A 29 -13.84 -2.68 28.84
C LEU A 29 -12.32 -2.45 28.78
N GLN A 30 -11.57 -3.08 29.69
CA GLN A 30 -10.11 -2.98 29.74
C GLN A 30 -9.47 -3.55 28.48
N GLU A 31 -9.86 -4.75 28.07
CA GLU A 31 -9.32 -5.41 26.86
C GLU A 31 -9.59 -4.58 25.59
N HIS A 32 -10.77 -3.95 25.50
CA HIS A 32 -11.08 -3.04 24.40
C HIS A 32 -10.16 -1.81 24.39
N GLN A 33 -9.90 -1.21 25.56
CA GLN A 33 -8.97 -0.08 25.69
C GLN A 33 -7.53 -0.48 25.34
N ASP A 34 -7.09 -1.66 25.74
CA ASP A 34 -5.76 -2.18 25.41
C ASP A 34 -5.60 -2.39 23.90
N ASN A 35 -6.61 -2.98 23.24
CA ASN A 35 -6.64 -3.13 21.78
C ASN A 35 -6.60 -1.77 21.06
N GLN A 36 -7.36 -0.78 21.56
CA GLN A 36 -7.33 0.59 21.04
C GLN A 36 -5.95 1.25 21.20
N ALA A 37 -5.27 1.04 22.32
CA ALA A 37 -3.92 1.55 22.55
C ALA A 37 -2.92 0.94 21.56
N ILE A 38 -2.92 -0.39 21.40
CA ILE A 38 -2.07 -1.11 20.43
C ILE A 38 -2.32 -0.60 19.01
N PHE A 39 -3.60 -0.47 18.64
CA PHE A 39 -3.98 0.01 17.31
C PHE A 39 -3.52 1.45 17.06
N ARG A 40 -3.75 2.36 18.02
CA ARG A 40 -3.31 3.76 17.93
C ARG A 40 -1.80 3.87 17.79
N GLU A 41 -1.04 3.16 18.61
CA GLU A 41 0.41 3.16 18.57
C GLU A 41 0.90 2.67 17.21
N PHE A 42 0.33 1.57 16.72
CA PHE A 42 0.67 1.02 15.41
C PHE A 42 0.40 2.02 14.27
N VAL A 43 -0.81 2.61 14.22
CA VAL A 43 -1.20 3.55 13.15
C VAL A 43 -0.36 4.81 13.20
N THR A 44 -0.12 5.36 14.41
CA THR A 44 0.71 6.54 14.60
C THR A 44 2.15 6.27 14.16
N GLY A 45 2.72 5.13 14.58
CA GLY A 45 4.07 4.72 14.17
C GLY A 45 4.18 4.47 12.66
N LEU A 46 3.15 3.88 12.04
CA LEU A 46 3.09 3.70 10.59
C LEU A 46 3.10 5.04 9.86
N CYS A 47 2.21 5.96 10.24
CA CYS A 47 2.08 7.27 9.60
C CYS A 47 3.33 8.13 9.79
N ASN A 48 3.96 8.07 10.97
CA ASN A 48 5.19 8.80 11.26
C ASN A 48 6.37 8.34 10.38
N ARG A 49 6.49 7.03 10.13
CA ARG A 49 7.54 6.46 9.26
C ARG A 49 7.25 6.60 7.75
N CYS A 50 6.11 7.16 7.37
CA CYS A 50 5.73 7.41 5.98
C CYS A 50 5.85 8.91 5.70
N GLN A 51 7.05 9.46 5.79
CA GLN A 51 7.33 10.88 5.54
C GLN A 51 8.48 11.03 4.54
N LEU A 52 8.23 11.77 3.46
CA LEU A 52 9.23 12.01 2.41
C LEU A 52 10.52 12.65 2.93
N SER A 53 10.40 13.48 3.97
CA SER A 53 11.53 14.15 4.63
C SER A 53 12.55 13.15 5.20
N GLU A 54 12.14 11.94 5.60
CA GLU A 54 13.06 10.89 6.07
C GLU A 54 14.02 10.39 4.97
N HIS A 55 13.71 10.71 3.71
CA HIS A 55 14.46 10.30 2.51
C HIS A 55 15.12 11.48 1.78
N GLY A 56 15.08 12.69 2.37
CA GLY A 56 15.64 13.91 1.78
C GLY A 56 17.17 14.06 1.92
N GLY A 57 17.84 13.15 2.64
CA GLY A 57 19.30 13.17 2.78
C GLY A 57 20.03 12.94 1.46
N THR A 58 21.28 13.36 1.38
CA THR A 58 22.15 13.24 0.19
C THR A 58 23.26 12.18 0.37
N ASP A 59 23.26 11.50 1.52
CA ASP A 59 24.32 10.60 1.96
C ASP A 59 23.98 9.12 1.78
N GLU A 60 24.96 8.27 2.11
CA GLU A 60 24.83 6.80 2.05
C GLU A 60 23.75 6.28 3.02
N ILE A 61 23.56 6.92 4.17
CA ILE A 61 22.57 6.48 5.17
C ILE A 61 21.16 6.64 4.61
N ALA A 62 20.88 7.78 3.97
CA ALA A 62 19.61 8.02 3.28
C ALA A 62 19.42 7.02 2.13
N ALA A 63 20.48 6.70 1.38
CA ALA A 63 20.43 5.72 0.31
C ALA A 63 20.13 4.30 0.81
N ILE A 64 20.75 3.85 1.90
CA ILE A 64 20.47 2.54 2.53
C ILE A 64 19.02 2.49 3.02
N LYS A 65 18.52 3.54 3.68
CA LYS A 65 17.12 3.61 4.13
C LYS A 65 16.14 3.52 2.97
N LEU A 66 16.38 4.29 1.91
CA LEU A 66 15.55 4.25 0.70
C LEU A 66 15.60 2.85 0.07
N TRP A 67 16.81 2.32 -0.10
CA TRP A 67 17.04 1.00 -0.68
C TRP A 67 16.30 -0.10 0.07
N HIS A 68 16.38 -0.09 1.41
CA HIS A 68 15.66 -1.03 2.27
C HIS A 68 14.17 -1.08 1.94
N LYS A 69 13.52 0.09 1.82
CA LYS A 69 12.10 0.20 1.43
C LYS A 69 11.86 -0.38 0.03
N MET A 70 12.73 -0.07 -0.93
CA MET A 70 12.56 -0.51 -2.32
C MET A 70 12.56 -2.03 -2.44
N TRP A 71 13.57 -2.71 -1.88
CA TRP A 71 13.70 -4.16 -2.06
C TRP A 71 12.70 -4.94 -1.21
N THR A 72 12.38 -4.48 0.01
CA THR A 72 11.37 -5.13 0.87
C THR A 72 9.99 -5.10 0.22
N VAL A 73 9.56 -3.98 -0.37
CA VAL A 73 8.29 -3.88 -1.10
C VAL A 73 8.24 -4.84 -2.30
N ILE A 74 9.37 -5.05 -2.99
CA ILE A 74 9.49 -6.06 -4.05
C ILE A 74 9.29 -7.48 -3.49
N ARG A 75 9.85 -7.80 -2.31
CA ARG A 75 9.63 -9.11 -1.67
C ARG A 75 8.15 -9.31 -1.33
N TYR A 76 7.50 -8.33 -0.71
CA TYR A 76 6.08 -8.39 -0.36
C TYR A 76 5.15 -8.61 -1.56
N ALA A 77 5.50 -8.13 -2.76
CA ALA A 77 4.62 -8.18 -3.93
C ALA A 77 4.14 -9.61 -4.28
N GLY A 78 2.86 -9.91 -4.06
CA GLY A 78 2.27 -11.22 -4.37
C GLY A 78 2.67 -12.35 -3.41
N ILE A 79 3.17 -12.03 -2.22
CA ILE A 79 3.50 -13.00 -1.16
C ILE A 79 2.68 -12.66 0.08
N ARG A 80 2.27 -13.68 0.86
CA ARG A 80 1.60 -13.47 2.15
C ARG A 80 2.52 -12.69 3.09
N SER A 81 1.98 -11.74 3.83
CA SER A 81 2.75 -10.80 4.66
C SER A 81 3.68 -11.52 5.64
N ASN A 82 3.21 -12.56 6.34
CA ASN A 82 4.01 -13.33 7.28
C ASN A 82 5.20 -14.04 6.63
N ILE A 83 5.01 -14.63 5.44
CA ILE A 83 6.08 -15.28 4.68
C ILE A 83 7.12 -14.25 4.24
N ALA A 84 6.68 -13.12 3.70
CA ALA A 84 7.58 -12.05 3.26
C ALA A 84 8.34 -11.42 4.45
N THR A 85 7.67 -11.20 5.58
CA THR A 85 8.29 -10.67 6.81
C THR A 85 9.40 -11.60 7.30
N ASN A 86 9.09 -12.89 7.45
CA ASN A 86 10.07 -13.88 7.90
C ASN A 86 11.25 -14.00 6.94
N GLU A 87 10.98 -13.95 5.63
CA GLU A 87 12.05 -13.93 4.65
C GLU A 87 12.95 -12.71 4.82
N ILE A 88 12.38 -11.49 4.83
CA ILE A 88 13.11 -10.22 4.92
C ILE A 88 14.06 -10.26 6.13
N LEU A 89 13.54 -10.61 7.31
CA LEU A 89 14.32 -10.72 8.54
C LEU A 89 15.53 -11.66 8.39
N THR A 90 15.40 -12.72 7.59
CA THR A 90 16.48 -13.70 7.40
C THR A 90 17.50 -13.31 6.34
N ILE A 91 17.27 -12.28 5.52
CA ILE A 91 18.19 -11.88 4.43
C ILE A 91 18.56 -10.39 4.45
N GLU A 92 18.09 -9.64 5.44
CA GLU A 92 18.23 -8.18 5.53
C GLU A 92 19.69 -7.72 5.47
N ASP A 93 20.57 -8.32 6.26
CA ASP A 93 22.01 -8.04 6.29
C ASP A 93 22.70 -8.22 4.92
N ILE A 94 22.20 -9.15 4.10
CA ILE A 94 22.71 -9.38 2.74
C ILE A 94 22.09 -8.38 1.77
N PHE A 95 20.79 -8.15 1.88
CA PHE A 95 20.03 -7.38 0.91
C PHE A 95 20.12 -5.88 1.14
N ASP A 96 20.42 -5.38 2.34
CA ASP A 96 20.52 -3.94 2.63
C ASP A 96 21.80 -3.29 2.06
N ASN A 97 22.82 -4.08 1.74
CA ASN A 97 24.00 -3.57 1.05
C ASN A 97 23.79 -3.58 -0.46
N TYR A 98 23.15 -2.52 -1.00
CA TYR A 98 22.89 -2.42 -2.44
C TYR A 98 24.15 -2.48 -3.31
N LYS A 99 25.33 -2.15 -2.76
CA LYS A 99 26.61 -2.17 -3.50
C LYS A 99 27.05 -3.59 -3.84
N GLU A 100 26.70 -4.59 -3.04
CA GLU A 100 27.02 -6.01 -3.33
C GLU A 100 26.44 -6.46 -4.66
N PHE A 101 25.25 -5.96 -5.02
CA PHE A 101 24.57 -6.30 -6.27
C PHE A 101 25.23 -5.70 -7.52
N THR A 102 26.29 -4.89 -7.36
CA THR A 102 27.09 -4.39 -8.49
C THR A 102 28.07 -5.43 -9.04
N SER A 103 28.40 -6.47 -8.26
CA SER A 103 29.21 -7.61 -8.72
C SER A 103 28.49 -8.43 -9.80
N THR A 104 29.27 -9.05 -10.68
CA THR A 104 28.80 -10.05 -11.65
C THR A 104 28.34 -11.34 -10.97
N ASP A 105 28.71 -11.57 -9.71
CA ASP A 105 28.20 -12.67 -8.90
C ASP A 105 26.67 -12.67 -8.74
N TRP A 106 26.05 -11.52 -9.00
CA TRP A 106 24.61 -11.31 -8.96
C TRP A 106 23.95 -11.25 -10.34
N ASP A 107 24.67 -11.50 -11.43
CA ASP A 107 24.09 -11.51 -12.77
C ASP A 107 23.02 -12.61 -12.92
N ILE A 108 21.88 -12.26 -13.52
CA ILE A 108 20.74 -13.14 -13.70
C ILE A 108 20.25 -13.10 -15.15
N GLU A 109 20.40 -14.23 -15.83
CA GLU A 109 19.73 -14.54 -17.08
C GLU A 109 18.60 -15.55 -16.85
N LYS A 110 17.41 -15.27 -17.39
CA LYS A 110 16.22 -16.09 -17.15
C LYS A 110 15.32 -16.15 -18.37
N HIS A 111 14.61 -17.26 -18.52
CA HIS A 111 13.50 -17.43 -19.45
C HIS A 111 12.24 -17.79 -18.68
N GLY A 112 11.21 -16.94 -18.73
CA GLY A 112 10.03 -17.10 -17.88
C GLY A 112 10.39 -17.13 -16.38
N SER A 113 10.08 -18.26 -15.73
CA SER A 113 10.40 -18.58 -14.34
C SER A 113 11.69 -19.39 -14.15
N GLN A 114 12.38 -19.78 -15.23
CA GLN A 114 13.59 -20.61 -15.18
C GLN A 114 14.85 -19.73 -15.21
N LEU A 115 15.84 -20.11 -14.39
CA LEU A 115 17.18 -19.53 -14.42
C LEU A 115 17.97 -20.19 -15.56
N ILE A 116 18.55 -19.40 -16.46
CA ILE A 116 19.39 -19.88 -17.56
C ILE A 116 20.86 -19.78 -17.17
N LEU A 117 21.27 -18.60 -16.70
CA LEU A 117 22.61 -18.35 -16.16
C LEU A 117 22.50 -17.49 -14.91
N GLY A 118 23.39 -17.75 -13.94
CA GLY A 118 23.49 -17.01 -12.70
C GLY A 118 24.94 -16.84 -12.28
N GLY A 119 25.28 -15.71 -11.65
CA GLY A 119 26.54 -15.57 -10.94
C GLY A 119 26.61 -16.46 -9.69
N SER A 120 27.77 -16.47 -9.01
CA SER A 120 28.02 -17.35 -7.86
C SER A 120 27.01 -17.16 -6.72
N LYS A 121 26.63 -15.91 -6.40
CA LYS A 121 25.66 -15.57 -5.35
C LYS A 121 24.23 -15.95 -5.76
N VAL A 122 23.91 -15.90 -7.04
CA VAL A 122 22.61 -16.38 -7.56
C VAL A 122 22.48 -17.89 -7.40
N HIS A 123 23.54 -18.65 -7.68
CA HIS A 123 23.55 -20.10 -7.44
C HIS A 123 23.48 -20.46 -5.96
N GLN A 124 24.17 -19.71 -5.08
CA GLN A 124 24.03 -19.85 -3.62
C GLN A 124 22.58 -19.58 -3.17
N LEU A 125 21.94 -18.54 -3.71
CA LEU A 125 20.53 -18.22 -3.44
C LEU A 125 19.58 -19.34 -3.89
N ALA A 126 19.83 -19.92 -5.07
CA ALA A 126 19.02 -21.02 -5.62
C ALA A 126 19.13 -22.30 -4.77
N SER A 127 20.35 -22.64 -4.35
CA SER A 127 20.67 -23.85 -3.60
C SER A 127 20.54 -23.69 -2.08
N ARG A 128 20.32 -22.46 -1.59
CA ARG A 128 20.33 -22.10 -0.16
C ARG A 128 21.64 -22.52 0.52
N SER A 129 22.75 -22.24 -0.13
CA SER A 129 24.11 -22.55 0.33
C SER A 129 24.93 -21.29 0.55
N GLY A 130 26.13 -21.43 1.11
CA GLY A 130 27.05 -20.31 1.33
C GLY A 130 26.43 -19.25 2.23
N ILE A 131 26.35 -18.00 1.75
CA ILE A 131 25.75 -16.91 2.55
C ILE A 131 24.25 -17.09 2.80
N PHE A 132 23.59 -18.01 2.09
CA PHE A 132 22.17 -18.35 2.27
C PHE A 132 21.93 -19.61 3.09
N GLU A 133 22.96 -20.25 3.63
CA GLU A 133 22.83 -21.45 4.46
C GLU A 133 22.00 -21.16 5.72
N GLY A 134 21.07 -22.08 6.04
CA GLY A 134 20.14 -21.92 7.17
C GLY A 134 19.02 -20.87 6.97
N ARG A 135 19.05 -20.12 5.87
CA ARG A 135 18.06 -19.09 5.54
C ARG A 135 16.96 -19.67 4.63
N LYS A 136 15.80 -19.00 4.56
CA LYS A 136 14.68 -19.42 3.71
C LYS A 136 14.35 -18.41 2.61
N PRO A 137 15.32 -18.01 1.77
CA PRO A 137 15.04 -17.10 0.68
C PRO A 137 14.17 -17.76 -0.38
N ILE A 138 13.35 -16.93 -1.02
CA ILE A 138 12.46 -17.26 -2.12
C ILE A 138 13.17 -16.92 -3.42
N ALA A 139 13.46 -17.96 -4.19
CA ALA A 139 14.16 -17.88 -5.48
C ALA A 139 13.24 -17.40 -6.62
N ASN A 140 12.66 -16.20 -6.49
CA ASN A 140 11.86 -15.59 -7.56
C ASN A 140 12.77 -14.76 -8.49
N TRP A 141 13.20 -15.35 -9.60
CA TRP A 141 14.18 -14.73 -10.50
C TRP A 141 13.72 -13.41 -11.12
N SER A 142 12.42 -13.22 -11.34
CA SER A 142 11.88 -11.94 -11.82
C SER A 142 12.04 -10.82 -10.78
N LYS A 143 11.85 -11.13 -9.50
CA LYS A 143 12.07 -10.19 -8.40
C LYS A 143 13.56 -9.97 -8.14
N ASN A 144 14.36 -11.03 -8.14
CA ASN A 144 15.80 -10.94 -7.90
C ASN A 144 16.48 -10.11 -9.01
N LYS A 145 16.20 -10.40 -10.29
CA LYS A 145 16.72 -9.60 -11.42
C LYS A 145 16.35 -8.12 -11.33
N ARG A 146 15.12 -7.83 -10.90
CA ARG A 146 14.69 -6.45 -10.64
C ARG A 146 15.49 -5.80 -9.52
N THR A 147 15.65 -6.50 -8.41
CA THR A 147 16.39 -6.04 -7.23
C THR A 147 17.83 -5.70 -7.63
N VAL A 148 18.51 -6.61 -8.32
CA VAL A 148 19.88 -6.40 -8.85
C VAL A 148 19.95 -5.17 -9.77
N GLY A 149 19.03 -5.05 -10.73
CA GLY A 149 19.00 -3.92 -11.64
C GLY A 149 18.82 -2.57 -10.92
N LEU A 150 17.89 -2.51 -9.98
CA LEU A 150 17.64 -1.32 -9.16
C LEU A 150 18.83 -0.94 -8.29
N ALA A 151 19.47 -1.92 -7.65
CA ALA A 151 20.65 -1.70 -6.82
C ALA A 151 21.79 -1.10 -7.63
N ARG A 152 22.00 -1.58 -8.85
CA ARG A 152 22.99 -1.05 -9.79
C ARG A 152 22.67 0.38 -10.23
N ASP A 153 21.40 0.67 -10.51
CA ASP A 153 20.97 2.01 -10.90
C ASP A 153 21.10 3.00 -9.73
N LEU A 154 20.75 2.61 -8.50
CA LEU A 154 20.97 3.41 -7.29
C LEU A 154 22.46 3.62 -7.01
N SER A 155 23.28 2.58 -7.14
CA SER A 155 24.74 2.69 -7.00
C SER A 155 25.35 3.64 -8.04
N ARG A 156 24.85 3.62 -9.28
CA ARG A 156 25.23 4.59 -10.30
C ARG A 156 24.79 6.00 -9.89
N PHE A 157 23.56 6.19 -9.44
CA PHE A 157 23.06 7.48 -8.97
C PHE A 157 23.96 8.04 -7.85
N MET A 158 24.21 7.25 -6.79
CA MET A 158 25.02 7.68 -5.67
C MET A 158 26.46 8.03 -6.08
N ARG A 159 27.08 7.28 -7.00
CA ARG A 159 28.43 7.62 -7.49
C ARG A 159 28.51 8.97 -8.20
N HIS A 160 27.45 9.41 -8.86
CA HIS A 160 27.45 10.66 -9.65
C HIS A 160 26.82 11.84 -8.92
N LYS A 161 25.99 11.58 -7.90
CA LYS A 161 25.10 12.57 -7.28
C LYS A 161 25.15 12.60 -5.76
N ALA A 162 25.96 11.75 -5.13
CA ALA A 162 26.14 11.77 -3.67
C ALA A 162 26.55 13.17 -3.20
N ASN A 163 26.04 13.55 -2.03
CA ASN A 163 26.27 14.83 -1.35
C ASN A 163 25.72 16.08 -2.05
N THR A 164 25.29 16.00 -3.32
CA THR A 164 24.78 17.15 -4.08
C THR A 164 23.28 17.08 -4.35
N THR A 165 22.70 15.90 -4.32
CA THR A 165 21.31 15.67 -4.74
C THR A 165 20.61 14.77 -3.73
N PRO A 166 19.41 15.14 -3.25
CA PRO A 166 18.61 14.29 -2.37
C PRO A 166 18.40 12.90 -2.97
N VAL A 167 18.56 11.85 -2.16
CA VAL A 167 18.42 10.46 -2.63
C VAL A 167 17.01 10.18 -3.14
N ILE A 168 15.99 10.87 -2.63
CA ILE A 168 14.62 10.78 -3.16
C ILE A 168 14.52 11.13 -4.66
N GLU A 169 15.42 11.95 -5.21
CA GLU A 169 15.44 12.24 -6.65
C GLU A 169 15.73 11.03 -7.53
N PHE A 170 16.35 9.97 -6.97
CA PHE A 170 16.46 8.69 -7.66
C PHE A 170 15.07 8.15 -8.05
N LEU A 171 14.06 8.34 -7.18
CA LEU A 171 12.69 7.90 -7.42
C LEU A 171 11.84 8.92 -8.16
N THR A 172 12.11 10.22 -8.03
CA THR A 172 11.29 11.26 -8.68
C THR A 172 11.82 11.67 -10.04
N GLY A 173 13.08 11.33 -10.36
CA GLY A 173 13.77 11.83 -11.55
C GLY A 173 13.97 13.35 -11.53
N GLY A 174 14.02 13.95 -10.33
CA GLY A 174 14.04 15.41 -10.14
C GLY A 174 12.68 16.10 -10.32
N GLY A 175 11.61 15.32 -10.52
CA GLY A 175 10.25 15.86 -10.63
C GLY A 175 9.62 16.25 -9.29
N ASP A 176 8.53 17.00 -9.38
CA ASP A 176 7.69 17.36 -8.23
C ASP A 176 7.12 16.10 -7.55
N VAL A 177 7.27 16.02 -6.23
CA VAL A 177 6.75 14.91 -5.41
C VAL A 177 5.23 14.87 -5.36
N ASP A 178 4.56 16.00 -5.60
CA ASP A 178 3.10 16.09 -5.66
C ASP A 178 2.53 15.59 -7.00
N ASP A 179 3.36 15.55 -8.06
CA ASP A 179 3.04 14.89 -9.33
C ASP A 179 3.36 13.39 -9.25
N VAL A 180 2.56 12.71 -8.45
CA VAL A 180 2.63 11.26 -8.23
C VAL A 180 2.58 10.45 -9.53
N TRP A 181 1.98 10.98 -10.60
CA TRP A 181 1.91 10.28 -11.88
C TRP A 181 3.22 10.35 -12.63
N ASN A 182 3.87 11.53 -12.65
CA ASN A 182 5.21 11.66 -13.21
C ASN A 182 6.23 10.80 -12.45
N VAL A 183 6.18 10.79 -11.12
CA VAL A 183 7.01 9.90 -10.27
C VAL A 183 6.76 8.43 -10.64
N LEU A 184 5.50 8.00 -10.75
CA LEU A 184 5.16 6.63 -11.13
C LEU A 184 5.71 6.25 -12.52
N GLU A 185 5.63 7.14 -13.51
CA GLU A 185 6.18 6.90 -14.85
C GLU A 185 7.71 6.84 -14.82
N HIS A 186 8.39 7.66 -14.02
CA HIS A 186 9.84 7.55 -13.81
C HIS A 186 10.23 6.20 -13.19
N LEU A 187 9.51 5.75 -12.16
CA LEU A 187 9.72 4.42 -11.56
C LEU A 187 9.61 3.29 -12.60
N GLN A 188 8.73 3.43 -13.61
CA GLN A 188 8.63 2.44 -14.69
C GLN A 188 9.88 2.41 -15.60
N LYS A 189 10.60 3.53 -15.71
CA LYS A 189 11.85 3.63 -16.48
C LYS A 189 13.03 3.01 -15.73
N ILE A 190 13.11 3.17 -14.41
CA ILE A 190 14.23 2.68 -13.59
C ILE A 190 14.07 1.24 -13.09
N ASN A 191 13.72 0.28 -13.95
CA ASN A 191 13.53 -1.14 -13.58
C ASN A 191 12.44 -1.45 -12.52
N TYR A 192 11.71 -0.48 -11.97
CA TYR A 192 10.57 -0.69 -11.04
C TYR A 192 9.22 -0.91 -11.78
N LYS A 193 9.21 -1.82 -12.75
CA LYS A 193 8.17 -1.97 -13.79
C LYS A 193 6.77 -2.46 -13.36
N GLN A 194 6.53 -2.69 -12.07
CA GLN A 194 5.22 -3.12 -11.59
C GLN A 194 4.50 -1.94 -10.93
N ARG A 195 3.53 -1.36 -11.65
CA ARG A 195 2.83 -0.14 -11.23
C ARG A 195 2.20 -0.23 -9.83
N ILE A 196 1.53 -1.34 -9.49
CA ILE A 196 0.94 -1.50 -8.15
C ILE A 196 2.00 -1.61 -7.05
N THR A 197 3.10 -2.30 -7.34
CA THR A 197 4.25 -2.37 -6.42
C THR A 197 4.89 -0.99 -6.28
N ALA A 198 4.97 -0.20 -7.35
CA ALA A 198 5.48 1.17 -7.33
C ALA A 198 4.61 2.10 -6.49
N LEU A 199 3.28 2.03 -6.67
CA LEU A 199 2.32 2.76 -5.85
C LEU A 199 2.39 2.35 -4.37
N HIS A 200 2.64 1.07 -4.07
CA HIS A 200 2.88 0.60 -2.71
C HIS A 200 4.14 1.23 -2.10
N LEU A 201 5.26 1.24 -2.85
CA LEU A 201 6.49 1.91 -2.43
C LEU A 201 6.24 3.40 -2.17
N MET A 202 5.59 4.08 -3.12
CA MET A 202 5.29 5.51 -2.99
C MET A 202 4.45 5.81 -1.74
N MET A 203 3.41 5.01 -1.48
CA MET A 203 2.60 5.14 -0.26
C MET A 203 3.45 4.94 1.01
N ASP A 204 4.31 3.93 1.05
CA ASP A 204 5.16 3.64 2.22
C ASP A 204 6.24 4.70 2.47
N LEU A 205 6.62 5.46 1.43
CA LEU A 205 7.55 6.60 1.54
C LEU A 205 6.86 7.93 1.89
N GLY A 206 5.52 7.97 1.85
CA GLY A 206 4.74 9.16 2.19
C GLY A 206 4.32 10.04 1.02
N PHE A 207 4.39 9.56 -0.22
CA PHE A 207 3.74 10.25 -1.35
C PHE A 207 2.22 10.30 -1.16
N GLN A 208 1.55 11.27 -1.78
CA GLN A 208 0.09 11.47 -1.69
C GLN A 208 -0.70 10.44 -2.54
N VAL A 209 -0.49 9.15 -2.26
CA VAL A 209 -1.15 8.02 -2.92
C VAL A 209 -1.59 6.98 -1.91
N VAL A 210 -2.65 6.25 -2.27
CA VAL A 210 -3.07 5.02 -1.59
C VAL A 210 -2.66 3.83 -2.46
N LYS A 211 -2.53 2.64 -1.86
CA LYS A 211 -2.29 1.42 -2.63
C LYS A 211 -3.63 0.87 -3.12
N PRO A 212 -3.92 0.90 -4.43
CA PRO A 212 -5.18 0.44 -4.97
C PRO A 212 -5.11 -1.08 -5.10
N ASP A 213 -5.26 -1.79 -3.97
CA ASP A 213 -5.37 -3.25 -3.96
C ASP A 213 -6.82 -3.71 -4.12
N ILE A 214 -7.03 -5.02 -4.11
CA ILE A 214 -8.36 -5.59 -4.31
C ILE A 214 -9.31 -5.27 -3.13
N VAL A 215 -8.80 -5.11 -1.91
CA VAL A 215 -9.62 -4.78 -0.74
C VAL A 215 -10.12 -3.36 -0.87
N LEU A 216 -9.21 -2.40 -1.09
CA LEU A 216 -9.58 -1.00 -1.25
C LEU A 216 -10.52 -0.79 -2.45
N SER A 217 -10.25 -1.46 -3.57
CA SER A 217 -11.08 -1.36 -4.77
C SER A 217 -12.50 -1.91 -4.57
N ARG A 218 -12.65 -3.00 -3.80
CA ARG A 218 -13.96 -3.55 -3.42
C ARG A 218 -14.72 -2.60 -2.51
N LEU A 219 -14.05 -1.99 -1.54
CA LEU A 219 -14.67 -1.00 -0.65
C LEU A 219 -15.15 0.22 -1.42
N PHE A 220 -14.32 0.77 -2.31
CA PHE A 220 -14.74 1.87 -3.18
C PHE A 220 -15.95 1.49 -4.03
N PHE A 221 -16.01 0.25 -4.51
CA PHE A 221 -17.13 -0.23 -5.31
C PHE A 221 -18.42 -0.29 -4.49
N GLU A 222 -18.39 -0.90 -3.31
CA GLU A 222 -19.58 -1.09 -2.49
C GLU A 222 -20.06 0.19 -1.80
N LEU A 223 -19.16 1.10 -1.47
CA LEU A 223 -19.53 2.45 -1.00
C LEU A 223 -20.13 3.31 -2.12
N GLY A 224 -20.16 2.80 -3.36
CA GLY A 224 -20.64 3.50 -4.55
C GLY A 224 -19.62 4.51 -5.12
N TRP A 225 -18.46 4.66 -4.49
CA TRP A 225 -17.43 5.64 -4.85
C TRP A 225 -16.82 5.37 -6.23
N THR A 226 -16.69 4.11 -6.62
CA THR A 226 -16.15 3.73 -7.93
C THR A 226 -17.02 4.28 -9.07
N LYS A 227 -18.35 4.23 -8.95
CA LYS A 227 -19.29 4.78 -9.95
C LYS A 227 -19.15 6.29 -10.11
N ASP A 228 -18.95 6.99 -8.99
CA ASP A 228 -18.75 8.43 -9.01
C ASP A 228 -17.38 8.83 -9.58
N ALA A 229 -16.34 8.07 -9.25
CA ALA A 229 -14.98 8.33 -9.70
C ALA A 229 -14.77 8.01 -11.20
N ILE A 230 -15.56 7.09 -11.76
CA ILE A 230 -15.40 6.62 -13.14
C ILE A 230 -16.77 6.71 -13.86
N PRO A 231 -17.09 7.88 -14.46
CA PRO A 231 -18.41 8.14 -15.04
C PRO A 231 -18.83 7.17 -16.15
N LEU A 232 -17.88 6.54 -16.85
CA LEU A 232 -18.12 5.62 -17.96
C LEU A 232 -18.19 4.15 -17.52
N LEU A 233 -18.40 3.88 -16.23
CA LEU A 233 -18.59 2.53 -15.74
C LEU A 233 -19.92 1.93 -16.25
N PRO A 234 -19.90 0.71 -16.82
CA PRO A 234 -21.12 0.01 -17.19
C PRO A 234 -22.03 -0.18 -15.99
N GLY A 235 -23.35 0.00 -16.16
CA GLY A 235 -24.31 -0.17 -15.06
C GLY A 235 -24.35 -1.58 -14.46
N ASN A 236 -23.89 -2.58 -15.22
CA ASN A 236 -23.84 -4.00 -14.84
C ASN A 236 -22.44 -4.46 -14.36
N ILE A 237 -21.54 -3.54 -13.99
CA ILE A 237 -20.27 -3.92 -13.37
C ILE A 237 -20.52 -4.62 -12.02
N SER A 238 -19.71 -5.62 -11.70
CA SER A 238 -19.74 -6.42 -10.48
C SER A 238 -18.39 -6.38 -9.75
N ILE A 239 -18.36 -6.90 -8.52
CA ILE A 239 -17.10 -7.07 -7.77
C ILE A 239 -16.14 -8.04 -8.49
N ASP A 240 -16.66 -9.03 -9.19
CA ASP A 240 -15.83 -10.01 -9.90
C ASP A 240 -15.06 -9.40 -11.07
N ASP A 241 -15.60 -8.35 -11.70
CA ASP A 241 -14.91 -7.58 -12.74
C ASP A 241 -13.63 -6.92 -12.22
N LEU A 242 -13.60 -6.53 -10.94
CA LEU A 242 -12.39 -5.99 -10.31
C LEU A 242 -11.25 -7.00 -10.28
N SER A 243 -11.56 -8.30 -10.30
CA SER A 243 -10.59 -9.40 -10.30
C SER A 243 -10.44 -10.09 -11.67
N GLY A 244 -11.04 -9.55 -12.73
CA GLY A 244 -10.98 -10.11 -14.07
C GLY A 244 -11.85 -11.34 -14.30
N LYS A 245 -12.72 -11.68 -13.34
CA LYS A 245 -13.58 -12.87 -13.35
C LYS A 245 -15.02 -12.59 -13.76
N GLY A 246 -15.41 -11.31 -13.83
CA GLY A 246 -16.75 -10.88 -14.20
C GLY A 246 -16.96 -10.78 -15.72
N LEU A 247 -18.14 -10.28 -16.10
CA LEU A 247 -18.60 -10.15 -17.49
C LEU A 247 -17.67 -9.32 -18.38
N HIS A 248 -16.90 -8.40 -17.80
CA HIS A 248 -16.05 -7.46 -18.52
C HIS A 248 -14.57 -7.86 -18.55
N GLY A 249 -14.24 -9.06 -18.04
CA GLY A 249 -12.87 -9.59 -17.99
C GLY A 249 -11.88 -8.60 -17.37
N ASN A 250 -10.70 -8.44 -17.98
CA ASN A 250 -9.64 -7.58 -17.45
C ASN A 250 -9.85 -6.07 -17.66
N LYS A 251 -10.94 -5.64 -18.31
CA LYS A 251 -11.17 -4.23 -18.64
C LYS A 251 -11.23 -3.35 -17.39
N PHE A 252 -11.87 -3.84 -16.33
CA PHE A 252 -12.02 -3.15 -15.04
C PHE A 252 -11.23 -3.82 -13.91
N HIS A 253 -10.21 -4.60 -14.26
CA HIS A 253 -9.31 -5.17 -13.27
C HIS A 253 -8.68 -4.06 -12.43
N TYR A 254 -8.61 -4.22 -11.11
CA TYR A 254 -8.19 -3.17 -10.17
C TYR A 254 -6.78 -2.62 -10.46
N THR A 255 -5.94 -3.42 -11.11
CA THR A 255 -4.58 -3.02 -11.50
C THR A 255 -4.50 -2.19 -12.79
N ASN A 256 -5.62 -1.95 -13.47
CA ASN A 256 -5.69 -1.13 -14.67
C ASN A 256 -5.63 0.36 -14.28
N SER A 257 -4.86 1.17 -15.02
CA SER A 257 -4.75 2.62 -14.80
C SER A 257 -6.09 3.36 -14.86
N LYS A 258 -7.02 2.89 -15.69
CA LYS A 258 -8.38 3.42 -15.77
C LYS A 258 -9.21 3.17 -14.51
N MET A 259 -8.78 2.22 -13.67
CA MET A 259 -9.42 1.90 -12.39
C MET A 259 -8.69 2.55 -11.22
N TYR A 260 -7.37 2.35 -11.10
CA TYR A 260 -6.67 2.81 -9.92
C TYR A 260 -6.42 4.31 -9.86
N ARG A 261 -6.28 5.01 -11.01
CA ARG A 261 -6.03 6.46 -10.99
C ARG A 261 -7.22 7.20 -10.39
N PRO A 262 -8.47 6.96 -10.82
CA PRO A 262 -9.64 7.59 -10.20
C PRO A 262 -9.82 7.26 -8.72
N VAL A 263 -9.48 6.03 -8.29
CA VAL A 263 -9.50 5.64 -6.87
C VAL A 263 -8.52 6.48 -6.05
N ILE A 264 -7.28 6.62 -6.52
CA ILE A 264 -6.26 7.43 -5.85
C ILE A 264 -6.66 8.91 -5.83
N GLU A 265 -7.12 9.46 -6.95
CA GLU A 265 -7.55 10.86 -7.01
C GLU A 265 -8.73 11.14 -6.08
N LEU A 266 -9.70 10.24 -6.00
CA LEU A 266 -10.81 10.39 -5.07
C LEU A 266 -10.34 10.30 -3.61
N ALA A 267 -9.41 9.38 -3.28
CA ALA A 267 -8.82 9.32 -1.95
C ALA A 267 -8.13 10.64 -1.56
N ARG A 268 -7.32 11.21 -2.47
CA ARG A 268 -6.68 12.52 -2.29
C ARG A 268 -7.71 13.63 -2.08
N GLN A 269 -8.79 13.63 -2.86
CA GLN A 269 -9.87 14.60 -2.72
C GLN A 269 -10.58 14.48 -1.38
N ILE A 270 -10.95 13.26 -0.94
CA ILE A 270 -11.57 13.03 0.37
C ILE A 270 -10.66 13.57 1.46
N VAL A 271 -9.38 13.17 1.47
CA VAL A 271 -8.41 13.59 2.48
C VAL A 271 -8.21 15.10 2.51
N LYS A 272 -8.16 15.75 1.34
CA LYS A 272 -8.02 17.21 1.25
C LYS A 272 -9.21 17.98 1.84
N HIS A 273 -10.41 17.41 1.83
CA HIS A 273 -11.62 18.05 2.36
C HIS A 273 -11.92 17.69 3.82
N ILE A 274 -11.15 16.78 4.41
CA ILE A 274 -11.32 16.42 5.82
C ILE A 274 -10.72 17.50 6.71
N ASN A 275 -11.48 17.94 7.70
CA ASN A 275 -10.97 18.74 8.80
C ASN A 275 -10.28 17.83 9.86
N PRO A 276 -8.98 17.99 10.15
CA PRO A 276 -8.28 17.18 11.15
C PRO A 276 -8.89 17.26 12.55
N GLN A 277 -9.51 18.39 12.90
CA GLN A 277 -10.17 18.57 14.19
C GLN A 277 -11.41 17.68 14.31
N GLU A 278 -12.18 17.52 13.23
CA GLU A 278 -13.32 16.60 13.19
C GLU A 278 -12.88 15.14 13.33
N LEU A 279 -11.76 14.75 12.69
CA LEU A 279 -11.19 13.41 12.89
C LEU A 279 -10.75 13.18 14.33
N LYS A 280 -10.16 14.21 14.94
CA LYS A 280 -9.75 14.13 16.34
C LYS A 280 -10.96 14.02 17.27
N GLU A 281 -12.06 14.71 16.98
CA GLU A 281 -13.32 14.60 17.72
C GLU A 281 -13.95 13.20 17.59
N ASP A 282 -13.85 12.57 16.42
CA ASP A 282 -14.46 11.26 16.17
C ASP A 282 -13.91 10.13 17.08
N ILE A 283 -12.61 10.10 17.36
CA ILE A 283 -11.96 8.99 18.11
C ILE A 283 -10.92 9.43 19.15
N GLY A 284 -10.74 10.74 19.35
CA GLY A 284 -9.80 11.33 20.32
C GLY A 284 -8.39 11.62 19.80
N TRP A 285 -8.06 11.24 18.56
CA TRP A 285 -6.73 11.45 17.97
C TRP A 285 -6.77 11.44 16.43
N VAL A 286 -5.71 11.95 15.81
CA VAL A 286 -5.45 11.97 14.36
C VAL A 286 -3.94 11.89 14.14
N THR A 287 -3.47 11.35 13.02
CA THR A 287 -2.05 11.28 12.66
C THR A 287 -1.58 12.50 11.86
N SER A 288 -0.26 12.58 11.64
CA SER A 288 0.39 13.59 10.79
C SER A 288 0.32 13.27 9.29
N ASN A 289 -0.09 12.06 8.90
CA ASN A 289 -0.16 11.64 7.50
C ASN A 289 -1.60 11.15 7.17
N PRO A 290 -2.50 12.07 6.77
CA PRO A 290 -3.91 11.75 6.63
C PRO A 290 -4.22 10.82 5.45
N ILE A 291 -3.40 10.81 4.38
CA ILE A 291 -3.59 9.87 3.27
C ILE A 291 -3.18 8.44 3.66
N ARG A 292 -2.13 8.29 4.47
CA ARG A 292 -1.71 6.99 5.00
C ARG A 292 -2.72 6.47 6.03
N GLU A 293 -3.23 7.36 6.88
CA GLU A 293 -4.33 7.05 7.80
C GLU A 293 -5.57 6.60 7.04
N PHE A 294 -5.97 7.32 5.99
CA PHE A 294 -7.08 6.95 5.12
C PHE A 294 -6.90 5.55 4.53
N ASP A 295 -5.77 5.27 3.89
CA ASP A 295 -5.47 3.94 3.33
C ASP A 295 -5.61 2.86 4.39
N PHE A 296 -5.00 3.07 5.55
CA PHE A 296 -4.96 2.06 6.58
C PHE A 296 -6.33 1.78 7.20
N PHE A 297 -7.10 2.81 7.55
CA PHE A 297 -8.45 2.64 8.09
C PHE A 297 -9.40 1.98 7.09
N MET A 298 -9.34 2.38 5.81
CA MET A 298 -10.13 1.74 4.76
C MET A 298 -9.76 0.26 4.63
N VAL A 299 -8.47 -0.05 4.56
CA VAL A 299 -7.99 -1.43 4.47
C VAL A 299 -8.41 -2.25 5.70
N LYS A 300 -8.33 -1.71 6.92
CA LYS A 300 -8.74 -2.41 8.15
C LYS A 300 -10.24 -2.62 8.28
N TYR A 301 -11.04 -1.76 7.66
CA TYR A 301 -12.47 -2.02 7.54
C TYR A 301 -12.76 -3.29 6.74
N GLY A 302 -12.01 -3.52 5.65
CA GLY A 302 -12.20 -4.64 4.72
C GLY A 302 -11.43 -5.94 5.03
N GLN A 303 -10.47 -5.92 5.95
CA GLN A 303 -9.54 -7.02 6.19
C GLN A 303 -9.95 -7.95 7.35
N GLU A 304 -9.35 -9.15 7.37
CA GLU A 304 -9.44 -10.09 8.49
C GLU A 304 -8.81 -9.53 9.78
N PRO A 305 -9.20 -10.05 10.96
CA PRO A 305 -8.61 -9.67 12.23
C PRO A 305 -7.09 -9.82 12.25
N GLU A 306 -6.41 -8.91 12.95
CA GLU A 306 -4.98 -8.93 13.20
C GLU A 306 -4.72 -8.49 14.66
N PRO A 307 -4.87 -9.41 15.64
CA PRO A 307 -4.82 -9.07 17.06
C PRO A 307 -3.50 -8.42 17.50
N SER A 308 -2.38 -8.76 16.84
CA SER A 308 -1.08 -8.11 17.06
C SER A 308 -1.06 -6.62 16.75
N ARG A 309 -2.10 -6.10 16.08
CA ARG A 309 -2.32 -4.68 15.80
C ARG A 309 -3.57 -4.14 16.50
N GLY A 310 -4.13 -4.86 17.48
CA GLY A 310 -5.34 -4.46 18.20
C GLY A 310 -6.65 -4.61 17.40
N ILE A 311 -6.62 -5.20 16.20
CA ILE A 311 -7.83 -5.47 15.41
C ILE A 311 -8.24 -6.92 15.64
N VAL A 312 -9.36 -7.14 16.32
CA VAL A 312 -9.81 -8.46 16.78
C VAL A 312 -11.09 -8.92 16.11
N ARG A 313 -11.74 -8.05 15.32
CA ARG A 313 -12.97 -8.36 14.60
C ARG A 313 -12.93 -7.83 13.16
N LYS A 314 -13.54 -8.59 12.25
CA LYS A 314 -13.78 -8.19 10.86
C LYS A 314 -15.09 -7.42 10.78
N LEU A 315 -15.09 -6.28 10.11
CA LEU A 315 -16.32 -5.47 9.94
C LEU A 315 -17.03 -5.76 8.62
N TYR A 316 -16.26 -6.07 7.59
CA TYR A 316 -16.75 -6.25 6.24
C TYR A 316 -17.19 -7.69 5.96
N GLY A 317 -18.38 -7.87 5.37
CA GLY A 317 -18.98 -9.19 5.11
C GLY A 317 -19.97 -9.66 6.19
N GLU A 318 -19.83 -9.20 7.44
CA GLU A 318 -20.89 -9.41 8.47
C GLU A 318 -22.16 -8.61 8.13
N MET A 319 -22.04 -7.46 7.45
CA MET A 319 -23.18 -6.68 6.96
C MET A 319 -23.79 -7.21 5.64
N ALA A 320 -23.14 -8.12 4.92
CA ALA A 320 -23.67 -8.66 3.66
C ALA A 320 -24.80 -9.68 3.88
N SER A 321 -25.01 -10.13 5.12
CA SER A 321 -26.11 -11.00 5.52
C SER A 321 -27.29 -10.25 6.17
N GLY A 322 -27.19 -8.93 6.34
CA GLY A 322 -28.24 -8.12 6.93
C GLY A 322 -28.28 -6.72 6.33
N CYS A 323 -29.19 -6.53 5.37
CA CYS A 323 -29.79 -5.26 4.95
C CYS A 323 -28.82 -4.06 4.89
N PHE A 324 -28.42 -3.66 3.67
CA PHE A 324 -27.83 -2.34 3.42
C PHE A 324 -28.66 -1.27 4.13
N ILE A 325 -28.16 -0.77 5.26
CA ILE A 325 -28.63 0.47 5.84
C ILE A 325 -28.34 1.53 4.78
N ARG A 326 -29.38 1.91 4.06
CA ARG A 326 -29.41 3.17 3.31
C ARG A 326 -29.06 4.24 4.33
N ILE A 327 -27.83 4.73 4.29
CA ILE A 327 -27.46 5.96 4.99
C ILE A 327 -28.35 7.03 4.36
N ASN A 328 -29.35 7.47 5.12
CA ASN A 328 -30.47 8.30 4.67
C ASN A 328 -29.99 9.54 3.91
N SER A 329 -30.48 9.73 2.68
CA SER A 329 -30.60 11.06 2.07
C SER A 329 -31.63 11.86 2.87
N PRO A 330 -31.40 13.16 3.13
CA PRO A 330 -32.38 13.99 3.81
C PRO A 330 -33.52 14.36 2.84
N LEU A 331 -34.73 14.42 3.41
CA LEU A 331 -35.95 15.08 2.92
C LEU A 331 -36.71 14.38 1.77
N ASN A 332 -37.81 13.72 2.14
CA ASN A 332 -39.08 13.95 1.44
C ASN A 332 -40.24 13.90 2.44
N THR A 333 -41.01 14.98 2.40
CA THR A 333 -42.19 15.32 3.20
C THR A 333 -43.33 14.30 3.05
N PRO A 334 -44.20 14.16 4.07
CA PRO A 334 -45.34 13.26 3.99
C PRO A 334 -46.41 13.86 3.06
N LYS A 335 -46.80 13.11 2.02
CA LYS A 335 -48.07 13.36 1.32
C LYS A 335 -49.21 12.88 2.22
N ALA A 336 -50.04 13.82 2.64
CA ALA A 336 -51.30 13.57 3.30
C ALA A 336 -52.25 12.79 2.36
N CYS A 337 -52.95 11.81 2.92
CA CYS A 337 -54.10 11.17 2.31
C CYS A 337 -55.22 12.18 2.08
N ARG A 338 -55.72 12.28 0.85
CA ARG A 338 -57.14 12.46 0.52
C ARG A 338 -57.44 11.70 -0.76
#